data_AF-A0A9P1CI36-F1
#
_entry.id   AF-A0A9P1CI36-F1
#
_cell.length_a   1.000
_cell.length_b   1.000
_cell.length_c   1.000
_cell.angle_alpha   90.00
_cell.angle_beta   90.00
_cell.angle_gamma   90.00
#
_symmetry.space_group_name_H-M   'P 1'
#
loop_
_entity.id
_entity.type
_entity.pdbx_description
1 polymer ?
#
loop_
_entity_poly.entity_id
_entity_poly.type
_entity_poly.pdbx_seq_one_letter_code
_entity_poly.pdbx_strand_id
1 'polypeptide(L)'
;MPGRGKATAKPKGVPCRRHSRPPGCVVRAAAAVRIQAFYRGRLGRQLATRRRQRMEQEKLEEEQQKRMEQKKQQALEEAERQKKMQKENLLKEFRERKCTLEEMCQGLPSHTRDWEEKPLMLLEMLDGVGCCEAWLGRHMDGRSARKAYLALARKWHPDKWTVQGERCVAIATEVAKQLVRAYEQLCIDLPRAPADNCAAEDDDETRECCEFASWVGVSFHGMEEIWKERRGVKR
;
A
#
# COMPACT_ATOMS: atom_id res chain seq x y z
N MET A 1 32.68 -53.25 13.99
CA MET A 1 34.15 -53.32 13.81
C MET A 1 34.82 -53.36 15.20
N PRO A 2 35.20 -54.53 15.71
CA PRO A 2 35.91 -54.64 16.99
C PRO A 2 37.42 -54.52 16.74
N GLY A 3 38.04 -53.46 17.26
CA GLY A 3 39.49 -53.23 17.19
C GLY A 3 40.20 -53.90 18.36
N ARG A 4 40.90 -55.01 18.06
CA ARG A 4 41.79 -55.74 18.97
C ARG A 4 42.98 -54.87 19.42
N GLY A 5 43.39 -55.08 20.67
CA GLY A 5 44.80 -55.23 21.02
C GLY A 5 45.43 -54.09 21.82
N LYS A 6 45.78 -54.37 23.07
CA LYS A 6 47.14 -54.83 23.45
C LYS A 6 47.24 -54.87 24.97
N ALA A 7 47.50 -56.07 25.49
CA ALA A 7 47.98 -56.25 26.85
C ALA A 7 49.33 -55.54 26.99
N THR A 8 49.41 -54.54 27.86
CA THR A 8 50.66 -53.91 28.24
C THR A 8 51.20 -54.60 29.49
N ALA A 9 52.38 -55.17 29.34
CA ALA A 9 53.14 -55.86 30.37
C ALA A 9 53.33 -54.96 31.60
N LYS A 10 53.15 -55.53 32.80
CA LYS A 10 53.60 -54.92 34.05
C LYS A 10 55.11 -54.67 33.95
N PRO A 11 55.61 -53.44 34.13
CA PRO A 11 57.05 -53.22 34.24
C PRO A 11 57.52 -53.85 35.55
N LYS A 12 58.50 -54.76 35.44
CA LYS A 12 59.26 -55.28 36.59
C LYS A 12 59.89 -54.09 37.30
N GLY A 13 59.65 -54.00 38.61
CA GLY A 13 60.18 -52.95 39.47
C GLY A 13 61.71 -52.91 39.40
N VAL A 14 62.24 -51.86 38.78
CA VAL A 14 63.63 -51.46 38.95
C VAL A 14 63.77 -50.94 40.38
N PRO A 15 64.69 -51.48 41.22
CA PRO A 15 64.92 -50.91 42.53
C PRO A 15 65.43 -49.49 42.35
N CYS A 16 64.63 -48.51 42.77
CA CYS A 16 65.06 -47.12 42.83
C CYS A 16 66.27 -47.02 43.75
N ARG A 17 67.47 -46.92 43.16
CA ARG A 17 68.67 -46.43 43.83
C ARG A 17 68.32 -45.07 44.43
N ARG A 18 68.16 -45.02 45.75
CA ARG A 18 68.04 -43.77 46.51
C ARG A 18 69.38 -43.05 46.41
N HIS A 19 69.55 -42.25 45.36
CA HIS A 19 70.50 -41.16 45.41
C HIS A 19 69.87 -40.12 46.33
N SER A 20 70.39 -40.05 47.56
CA SER A 20 70.11 -38.99 48.51
C SER A 20 70.48 -37.65 47.88
N ARG A 21 69.50 -36.98 47.30
CA ARG A 21 69.66 -35.60 46.85
C ARG A 21 70.03 -34.74 48.07
N PRO A 22 71.01 -33.84 47.96
CA PRO A 22 71.40 -32.98 49.07
C PRO A 22 70.18 -32.18 49.56
N PRO A 23 70.04 -31.94 50.88
CA PRO A 23 68.81 -31.42 51.49
C PRO A 23 68.32 -30.11 50.86
N GLY A 24 69.22 -29.25 50.36
CA GLY A 24 68.85 -28.01 49.65
C GLY A 24 68.18 -28.21 48.28
N CYS A 25 68.39 -29.35 47.61
CA CYS A 25 67.78 -29.67 46.30
C CYS A 25 66.30 -30.08 46.44
N VAL A 26 65.96 -30.80 47.52
CA VAL A 26 64.59 -31.25 47.79
C VAL A 26 63.72 -30.07 48.22
N VAL A 27 64.26 -29.14 49.02
CA VAL A 27 63.57 -27.91 49.43
C VAL A 27 63.29 -27.00 48.22
N ARG A 28 64.26 -26.83 47.31
CA ARG A 28 64.07 -26.07 46.06
C ARG A 28 63.04 -26.71 45.13
N ALA A 29 63.05 -28.04 44.99
CA ALA A 29 62.06 -28.75 44.19
C ALA A 29 60.64 -28.64 44.79
N ALA A 30 60.51 -28.75 46.12
CA ALA A 30 59.23 -28.57 46.80
C ALA A 30 58.70 -27.13 46.69
N ALA A 31 59.58 -26.12 46.75
CA ALA A 31 59.23 -24.73 46.52
C ALA A 31 58.75 -24.49 45.06
N ALA A 32 59.45 -25.05 44.08
CA ALA A 32 59.06 -24.97 42.67
C ALA A 32 57.68 -25.61 42.40
N VAL A 33 57.38 -26.76 43.02
CA VAL A 33 56.07 -27.42 42.92
C VAL A 33 54.96 -26.55 43.53
N ARG A 34 55.21 -25.92 44.68
CA ARG A 34 54.23 -24.99 45.30
C ARG A 34 53.96 -23.77 44.43
N ILE A 35 55.01 -23.19 43.85
CA ILE A 35 54.89 -22.06 42.92
C ILE A 35 54.08 -22.48 41.68
N GLN A 36 54.40 -23.63 41.07
CA GLN A 36 53.65 -24.16 39.92
C GLN A 36 52.17 -24.44 40.26
N ALA A 37 51.89 -25.01 41.43
CA ALA A 37 50.53 -25.26 41.89
C ALA A 37 49.76 -23.94 42.11
N PHE A 38 50.39 -22.93 42.69
CA PHE A 38 49.80 -21.61 42.87
C PHE A 38 49.46 -20.94 41.52
N TYR A 39 50.40 -20.92 40.57
CA TYR A 39 50.16 -20.36 39.25
C TYR A 39 49.10 -21.13 38.45
N ARG A 40 49.10 -22.47 38.50
CA ARG A 40 48.03 -23.30 37.89
C ARG A 40 46.67 -23.02 38.51
N GLY A 41 46.58 -22.89 39.83
CA GLY A 41 45.34 -22.52 40.52
C GLY A 41 44.84 -21.13 40.15
N ARG A 42 45.76 -20.15 40.03
CA ARG A 42 45.43 -18.77 39.60
C ARG A 42 44.96 -18.73 38.14
N LEU A 43 45.65 -19.41 37.23
CA LEU A 43 45.27 -19.54 35.82
C LEU A 43 43.91 -20.25 35.66
N GLY A 44 43.69 -21.35 36.38
CA GLY A 44 42.42 -22.07 36.37
C GLY A 44 41.24 -21.19 36.81
N ARG A 45 41.41 -20.39 37.88
CA ARG A 45 40.40 -19.42 38.30
C ARG A 45 40.15 -18.35 37.24
N GLN A 46 41.19 -17.78 36.64
CA GLN A 46 41.04 -16.78 35.57
C GLN A 46 40.32 -17.35 34.33
N LEU A 47 40.65 -18.57 33.92
CA LEU A 47 39.97 -19.25 32.82
C LEU A 47 38.51 -19.55 33.15
N ALA A 48 38.21 -19.98 34.38
CA ALA A 48 36.84 -20.20 34.85
C ALA A 48 36.01 -18.90 34.84
N THR A 49 36.58 -17.78 35.29
CA THR A 49 35.92 -16.46 35.24
C THR A 49 35.64 -16.04 33.79
N ARG A 50 36.63 -16.14 32.89
CA ARG A 50 36.44 -15.83 31.46
C ARG A 50 35.37 -16.70 30.82
N ARG A 51 35.34 -17.99 31.16
CA ARG A 51 34.32 -18.92 30.65
C ARG A 51 32.92 -18.55 31.14
N ARG A 52 32.77 -18.17 32.42
CA ARG A 52 31.49 -17.67 32.96
C ARG A 52 31.02 -16.40 32.26
N GLN A 53 31.92 -15.43 32.06
CA GLN A 53 31.62 -14.19 31.35
C GLN A 53 31.16 -14.43 29.91
N ARG A 54 31.81 -15.35 29.17
CA ARG A 54 31.36 -15.73 27.81
C ARG A 54 29.98 -16.37 27.82
N MET A 55 29.71 -17.30 28.74
CA MET A 55 28.39 -17.92 28.87
C MET A 55 27.30 -16.89 29.23
N GLU A 56 27.63 -15.90 30.06
CA GLU A 56 26.71 -14.81 30.40
C GLU A 56 26.47 -13.88 29.20
N GLN A 57 27.51 -13.58 28.42
CA GLN A 57 27.38 -12.81 27.17
C GLN A 57 26.51 -13.55 26.14
N GLU A 58 26.78 -14.83 25.90
CA GLU A 58 26.00 -15.66 24.97
C GLU A 58 24.52 -15.70 25.38
N LYS A 59 24.21 -15.82 26.68
CA LYS A 59 22.83 -15.77 27.18
C LYS A 59 22.17 -14.42 26.93
N LEU A 60 22.87 -13.32 27.17
CA LEU A 60 22.35 -11.97 26.91
C LEU A 60 22.10 -11.74 25.41
N GLU A 61 23.01 -12.21 24.56
CA GLU A 61 22.86 -12.14 23.09
C GLU A 61 21.67 -12.99 22.62
N GLU A 62 21.53 -14.22 23.12
CA GLU A 62 20.40 -15.09 22.79
C GLU A 62 19.05 -14.48 23.25
N GLU A 63 19.01 -13.88 24.44
CA GLU A 63 17.82 -13.15 24.93
C GLU A 63 17.49 -11.93 24.07
N GLN A 64 18.50 -11.15 23.67
CA GLN A 64 18.31 -10.01 22.77
C GLN A 64 17.81 -10.46 21.40
N GLN A 65 18.38 -11.54 20.87
CA GLN A 65 17.98 -12.10 19.58
C GLN A 65 16.53 -12.60 19.62
N LYS A 66 16.15 -13.33 20.67
CA LYS A 66 14.74 -13.76 20.89
C LYS A 66 13.79 -12.57 20.98
N ARG A 67 14.17 -11.50 21.69
CA ARG A 67 13.33 -10.28 21.78
C ARG A 67 13.19 -9.59 20.42
N MET A 68 14.25 -9.52 19.63
CA MET A 68 14.20 -8.94 18.28
C MET A 68 13.36 -9.79 17.32
N GLU A 69 13.47 -11.11 17.40
CA GLU A 69 12.64 -12.04 16.63
C GLU A 69 11.16 -11.93 17.01
N GLN A 70 10.84 -11.87 18.30
CA GLN A 70 9.47 -11.66 18.78
C GLN A 70 8.90 -10.32 18.28
N LYS A 71 9.67 -9.23 18.37
CA LYS A 71 9.25 -7.93 17.83
C LYS A 71 9.03 -7.98 16.32
N LYS A 72 9.89 -8.67 15.59
CA LYS A 72 9.76 -8.84 14.14
C LYS A 72 8.51 -9.66 13.79
N GLN A 73 8.24 -10.73 14.53
CA GLN A 73 7.03 -11.55 14.35
C GLN A 73 5.76 -10.74 14.64
N GLN A 74 5.73 -10.00 15.75
CA GLN A 74 4.61 -9.12 16.10
C GLN A 74 4.38 -8.05 15.02
N ALA A 75 5.43 -7.38 14.54
CA ALA A 75 5.32 -6.39 13.47
C ALA A 75 4.81 -7.00 12.15
N LEU A 76 5.22 -8.23 11.81
CA LEU A 76 4.72 -8.94 10.63
C LEU A 76 3.25 -9.30 10.78
N GLU A 77 2.83 -9.81 11.93
CA GLU A 77 1.43 -10.13 12.22
C GLU A 77 0.54 -8.89 12.20
N GLU A 78 0.98 -7.79 12.80
CA GLU A 78 0.27 -6.51 12.77
C GLU A 78 0.14 -5.97 11.35
N ALA A 79 1.22 -6.03 10.56
CA ALA A 79 1.19 -5.63 9.16
C ALA A 79 0.23 -6.50 8.33
N GLU A 80 0.16 -7.81 8.60
CA GLU A 80 -0.78 -8.71 7.92
C GLU A 80 -2.23 -8.40 8.32
N ARG A 81 -2.49 -8.13 9.61
CA ARG A 81 -3.82 -7.71 10.09
C ARG A 81 -4.25 -6.39 9.47
N GLN A 82 -3.35 -5.41 9.37
CA GLN A 82 -3.62 -4.14 8.71
C GLN A 82 -3.94 -4.33 7.23
N LYS A 83 -3.18 -5.18 6.52
CA LYS A 83 -3.46 -5.50 5.11
C LYS A 83 -4.82 -6.19 4.94
N LYS A 84 -5.20 -7.10 5.85
CA LYS A 84 -6.52 -7.74 5.84
C LYS A 84 -7.64 -6.74 6.06
N MET A 85 -7.51 -5.88 7.08
CA MET A 85 -8.46 -4.81 7.37
C MET A 85 -8.60 -3.84 6.19
N GLN A 86 -7.50 -3.45 5.55
CA GLN A 86 -7.53 -2.60 4.35
C GLN A 86 -8.30 -3.26 3.20
N LYS A 87 -8.05 -4.55 2.93
CA LYS A 87 -8.79 -5.29 1.91
C LYS A 87 -10.29 -5.39 2.22
N GLU A 88 -10.64 -5.64 3.47
CA GLU A 88 -12.04 -5.69 3.91
C GLU A 88 -12.73 -4.33 3.77
N ASN A 89 -12.05 -3.25 4.15
CA ASN A 89 -12.57 -1.89 3.99
C ASN A 89 -12.80 -1.54 2.51
N LEU A 90 -11.85 -1.86 1.63
CA LEU A 90 -11.99 -1.65 0.18
C LEU A 90 -13.18 -2.43 -0.39
N LEU A 91 -13.36 -3.69 0.03
CA LEU A 91 -14.51 -4.50 -0.39
C LEU A 91 -15.84 -3.93 0.12
N LYS A 92 -15.85 -3.40 1.34
CA LYS A 92 -17.03 -2.75 1.92
C LYS A 92 -17.37 -1.47 1.14
N GLU A 93 -16.40 -0.60 0.90
CA GLU A 93 -16.56 0.62 0.10
C GLU A 93 -17.06 0.30 -1.31
N PHE A 94 -16.50 -0.72 -1.96
CA PHE A 94 -16.96 -1.17 -3.27
C PHE A 94 -18.43 -1.61 -3.26
N ARG A 95 -18.83 -2.42 -2.27
CA ARG A 95 -20.23 -2.87 -2.14
C ARG A 95 -21.17 -1.69 -1.90
N GLU A 96 -20.79 -0.78 -1.02
CA GLU A 96 -21.59 0.40 -0.71
C GLU A 96 -21.75 1.32 -1.92
N ARG A 97 -20.67 1.55 -2.68
CA ARG A 97 -20.71 2.34 -3.91
C ARG A 97 -21.58 1.67 -4.97
N LYS A 98 -21.48 0.34 -5.11
CA LYS A 98 -22.34 -0.44 -6.02
C LYS A 98 -23.81 -0.34 -5.65
N CYS A 99 -24.17 -0.53 -4.37
CA CYS A 99 -25.56 -0.40 -3.92
C CYS A 99 -26.10 1.02 -4.14
N THR A 100 -25.28 2.04 -3.89
CA THR A 100 -25.66 3.44 -4.16
C THR A 100 -25.92 3.65 -5.66
N LEU A 101 -25.08 3.10 -6.54
CA LEU A 101 -25.31 3.15 -7.98
C LEU A 101 -26.58 2.41 -8.40
N GLU A 102 -26.87 1.24 -7.81
CA GLU A 102 -28.10 0.49 -8.05
C GLU A 102 -29.34 1.35 -7.72
N GLU A 103 -29.35 2.01 -6.57
CA GLU A 103 -30.42 2.93 -6.15
C GLU A 103 -30.55 4.12 -7.10
N MET A 104 -29.42 4.72 -7.48
CA MET A 104 -29.42 5.85 -8.41
C MET A 104 -29.97 5.45 -9.78
N CYS A 105 -29.50 4.34 -10.35
CA CYS A 105 -29.98 3.84 -11.64
C CYS A 105 -31.49 3.57 -11.61
N GLN A 106 -32.02 2.98 -10.53
CA GLN A 106 -33.46 2.74 -10.37
C GLN A 106 -34.28 4.03 -10.21
N GLY A 107 -33.69 5.08 -9.64
CA GLY A 107 -34.33 6.38 -9.46
C GLY A 107 -34.41 7.25 -10.73
N LEU A 108 -33.81 6.81 -11.83
CA LEU A 108 -33.83 7.57 -13.09
C LEU A 108 -35.21 7.50 -13.77
N PRO A 109 -35.69 8.62 -14.35
CA PRO A 109 -36.98 8.65 -15.03
C PRO A 109 -37.00 7.87 -16.36
N SER A 110 -35.84 7.65 -16.96
CA SER A 110 -35.67 6.89 -18.21
C SER A 110 -34.22 6.45 -18.33
N HIS A 111 -33.94 5.48 -19.19
CA HIS A 111 -32.58 5.08 -19.56
C HIS A 111 -32.33 5.45 -21.02
N THR A 112 -31.31 6.27 -21.25
CA THR A 112 -30.85 6.70 -22.56
C THR A 112 -29.58 5.94 -22.97
N ARG A 113 -28.85 5.39 -22.00
CA ARG A 113 -27.61 4.64 -22.21
C ARG A 113 -27.60 3.33 -21.44
N ASP A 114 -26.95 2.33 -22.01
CA ASP A 114 -26.81 0.99 -21.42
C ASP A 114 -26.13 1.00 -20.04
N TRP A 115 -25.21 1.95 -19.81
CA TRP A 115 -24.53 2.11 -18.52
C TRP A 115 -25.46 2.69 -17.45
N GLU A 116 -26.56 3.36 -17.82
CA GLU A 116 -27.56 3.83 -16.85
C GLU A 116 -28.43 2.69 -16.31
N GLU A 117 -28.51 1.56 -17.03
CA GLU A 117 -29.25 0.36 -16.61
C GLU A 117 -28.39 -0.63 -15.82
N LYS A 118 -27.06 -0.56 -16.00
CA LYS A 118 -26.11 -1.55 -15.49
C LYS A 118 -25.11 -0.89 -14.51
N PRO A 119 -25.40 -0.90 -13.20
CA PRO A 119 -24.55 -0.29 -12.17
C PRO A 119 -23.09 -0.76 -12.19
N LEU A 120 -22.86 -2.04 -12.53
CA LEU A 120 -21.51 -2.59 -12.66
C LEU A 120 -20.74 -1.96 -13.84
N MET A 121 -21.41 -1.77 -14.97
CA MET A 121 -20.81 -1.12 -16.14
C MET A 121 -20.47 0.33 -15.82
N LEU A 122 -21.37 1.05 -15.15
CA LEU A 122 -21.11 2.42 -14.71
C LEU A 122 -19.94 2.50 -13.72
N LEU A 123 -19.84 1.56 -12.78
CA LEU A 123 -18.74 1.50 -11.83
C LEU A 123 -17.39 1.27 -12.53
N GLU A 124 -17.34 0.32 -13.47
CA GLU A 124 -16.15 0.06 -14.29
C GLU A 124 -15.75 1.29 -15.13
N MET A 125 -16.74 1.99 -15.70
CA MET A 125 -16.51 3.20 -16.48
C MET A 125 -16.01 4.37 -15.62
N LEU A 126 -16.45 4.48 -14.37
CA LEU A 126 -16.00 5.52 -13.43
C LEU A 126 -14.57 5.27 -12.94
N ASP A 127 -14.18 4.01 -12.76
CA ASP A 127 -12.83 3.63 -12.30
C ASP A 127 -11.82 3.53 -13.46
N GLY A 128 -12.30 3.45 -14.71
CA GLY A 128 -11.49 3.38 -15.92
C GLY A 128 -11.19 4.73 -16.58
N VAL A 129 -10.27 4.72 -17.55
CA VAL A 129 -10.10 5.82 -18.50
C VAL A 129 -11.14 5.64 -19.60
N GLY A 130 -12.26 6.37 -19.50
CA GLY A 130 -13.41 6.20 -20.38
C GLY A 130 -13.16 6.68 -21.81
N CYS A 131 -13.61 5.89 -22.78
CA CYS A 131 -13.78 6.32 -24.17
C CYS A 131 -15.01 7.24 -24.27
N CYS A 132 -14.91 8.35 -25.02
CA CYS A 132 -16.01 9.29 -25.19
C CYS A 132 -17.27 8.64 -25.80
N GLU A 133 -17.10 7.67 -26.70
CA GLU A 133 -18.20 6.89 -27.30
C GLU A 133 -18.98 6.07 -26.26
N ALA A 134 -18.32 5.58 -25.20
CA ALA A 134 -19.00 4.79 -24.17
C ALA A 134 -19.95 5.67 -23.32
N TRP A 135 -19.54 6.92 -23.06
CA TRP A 135 -20.31 7.86 -22.26
C TRP A 135 -21.44 8.52 -23.06
N LEU A 136 -21.11 9.05 -24.24
CA LEU A 136 -22.00 9.91 -25.02
C LEU A 136 -22.49 9.25 -26.31
N GLY A 137 -21.99 8.08 -26.71
CA GLY A 137 -22.31 7.46 -27.99
C GLY A 137 -21.52 8.07 -29.16
N ARG A 138 -21.77 7.54 -30.37
CA ARG A 138 -21.23 8.10 -31.61
C ARG A 138 -22.09 9.24 -32.12
N HIS A 139 -21.47 10.35 -32.47
CA HIS A 139 -22.11 11.53 -33.04
C HIS A 139 -21.42 11.91 -34.35
N MET A 140 -22.18 12.53 -35.25
CA MET A 140 -21.67 12.96 -36.56
C MET A 140 -21.39 14.47 -36.61
N ASP A 141 -21.92 15.22 -35.65
CA ASP A 141 -21.88 16.68 -35.61
C ASP A 141 -21.89 17.18 -34.15
N GLY A 142 -21.36 18.39 -33.93
CA GLY A 142 -21.26 18.98 -32.59
C GLY A 142 -22.62 19.26 -31.95
N ARG A 143 -23.68 19.54 -32.74
CA ARG A 143 -25.01 19.85 -32.21
C ARG A 143 -25.68 18.60 -31.63
N SER A 144 -25.61 17.46 -32.32
CA SER A 144 -26.11 16.19 -31.76
C SER A 144 -25.34 15.77 -30.50
N ALA A 145 -24.02 15.91 -30.51
CA ALA A 145 -23.17 15.62 -29.34
C ALA A 145 -23.54 16.50 -28.14
N ARG A 146 -23.76 17.80 -28.36
CA ARG A 146 -24.14 18.76 -27.33
C ARG A 146 -25.50 18.45 -26.72
N LYS A 147 -26.52 18.18 -27.54
CA LYS A 147 -27.85 17.82 -27.07
C LYS A 147 -27.83 16.55 -26.23
N ALA A 148 -27.08 15.54 -26.65
CA ALA A 148 -26.90 14.30 -25.89
C ALA A 148 -26.18 14.53 -24.55
N TYR A 149 -25.13 15.36 -24.56
CA TYR A 149 -24.42 15.76 -23.34
C TYR A 149 -25.34 16.51 -22.37
N LEU A 150 -26.03 17.56 -22.81
CA LEU A 150 -26.91 18.37 -21.95
C LEU A 150 -28.07 17.55 -21.36
N ALA A 151 -28.64 16.62 -22.14
CA ALA A 151 -29.67 15.72 -21.65
C ALA A 151 -29.17 14.86 -20.47
N LEU A 152 -27.97 14.29 -20.59
CA LEU A 152 -27.34 13.50 -19.52
C LEU A 152 -26.87 14.36 -18.35
N ALA A 153 -26.27 15.52 -18.63
CA ALA A 153 -25.80 16.48 -17.63
C ALA A 153 -26.94 16.94 -16.72
N ARG A 154 -28.09 17.33 -17.29
CA ARG A 154 -29.28 17.72 -16.52
C ARG A 154 -29.85 16.58 -15.70
N LYS A 155 -29.72 15.33 -16.14
CA LYS A 155 -30.22 14.15 -15.41
C LYS A 155 -29.31 13.80 -14.22
N TRP A 156 -28.00 13.81 -14.47
CA TRP A 156 -26.96 13.47 -13.49
C TRP A 156 -26.44 14.68 -12.71
N HIS A 157 -27.11 15.83 -12.81
CA HIS A 157 -26.76 17.03 -12.05
C HIS A 157 -26.86 16.73 -10.54
N PRO A 158 -25.81 16.94 -9.73
CA PRO A 158 -25.80 16.45 -8.36
C PRO A 158 -26.84 17.09 -7.43
N ASP A 159 -27.33 18.29 -7.75
CA ASP A 159 -28.48 18.89 -7.04
C ASP A 159 -29.71 17.97 -7.01
N LYS A 160 -29.92 17.16 -8.06
CA LYS A 160 -31.04 16.19 -8.13
C LYS A 160 -30.87 14.99 -7.19
N TRP A 161 -29.68 14.81 -6.65
CA TRP A 161 -29.28 13.66 -5.83
C TRP A 161 -29.05 14.04 -4.36
N THR A 162 -29.25 15.31 -4.02
CA THR A 162 -29.05 15.84 -2.66
C THR A 162 -29.98 15.20 -1.63
N VAL A 163 -31.22 14.90 -2.02
CA VAL A 163 -32.23 14.28 -1.16
C VAL A 163 -31.87 12.82 -0.81
N GLN A 164 -31.19 12.12 -1.72
CA GLN A 164 -30.78 10.72 -1.58
C GLN A 164 -29.47 10.58 -0.79
N GLY A 165 -28.81 11.69 -0.45
CA GLY A 165 -27.66 11.74 0.45
C GLY A 165 -26.31 11.99 -0.24
N GLU A 166 -25.30 12.27 0.58
CA GLU A 166 -23.98 12.74 0.14
C GLU A 166 -23.27 11.76 -0.81
N ARG A 167 -23.50 10.45 -0.66
CA ARG A 167 -22.90 9.43 -1.54
C ARG A 167 -23.46 9.47 -2.95
N CYS A 168 -24.76 9.69 -3.09
CA CYS A 168 -25.41 9.87 -4.39
C CYS A 168 -24.91 11.15 -5.07
N VAL A 169 -24.76 12.23 -4.29
CA VAL A 169 -24.16 13.50 -4.77
C VAL A 169 -22.73 13.28 -5.25
N ALA A 170 -21.90 12.56 -4.48
CA ALA A 170 -20.52 12.28 -4.86
C ALA A 170 -20.44 11.47 -6.16
N ILE A 171 -21.25 10.42 -6.31
CA ILE A 171 -21.31 9.61 -7.53
C ILE A 171 -21.81 10.44 -8.72
N ALA A 172 -22.90 11.19 -8.55
CA ALA A 172 -23.43 12.08 -9.58
C ALA A 172 -22.38 13.10 -10.03
N THR A 173 -21.59 13.64 -9.10
CA THR A 173 -20.49 14.56 -9.39
C THR A 173 -19.41 13.88 -10.23
N GLU A 174 -19.03 12.64 -9.90
CA GLU A 174 -18.05 11.89 -10.70
C GLU A 174 -18.58 11.56 -12.11
N VAL A 175 -19.83 11.12 -12.23
CA VAL A 175 -20.48 10.90 -13.53
C VAL A 175 -20.49 12.18 -14.34
N ALA A 176 -20.90 13.29 -13.73
CA ALA A 176 -20.97 14.58 -14.38
C ALA A 176 -19.59 15.05 -14.87
N LYS A 177 -18.52 14.89 -14.07
CA LYS A 177 -17.14 15.15 -14.51
C LYS A 177 -16.74 14.33 -15.74
N GLN A 178 -17.08 13.04 -15.76
CA GLN A 178 -16.76 12.18 -16.90
C GLN A 178 -17.55 12.58 -18.15
N LEU A 179 -18.82 12.99 -18.00
CA LEU A 179 -19.62 13.53 -19.12
C LEU A 179 -18.97 14.79 -19.71
N VAL A 180 -18.47 15.70 -18.88
CA VAL A 180 -17.76 16.91 -19.37
C VAL A 180 -16.53 16.52 -20.19
N ARG A 181 -15.69 15.62 -19.66
CA ARG A 181 -14.47 15.14 -20.34
C ARG A 181 -14.79 14.43 -21.66
N ALA A 182 -15.82 13.59 -21.66
CA ALA A 182 -16.27 12.90 -22.87
C ALA A 182 -16.75 13.89 -23.93
N TYR A 183 -17.48 14.93 -23.53
CA TYR A 183 -17.97 15.96 -24.46
C TYR A 183 -16.82 16.82 -24.99
N GLU A 184 -15.86 17.20 -24.15
CA GLU A 184 -14.65 17.92 -24.58
C GLU A 184 -13.87 17.13 -25.63
N GLN A 185 -13.65 15.84 -25.38
CA GLN A 185 -12.97 14.96 -26.33
C GLN A 185 -13.73 14.84 -27.65
N LEU A 186 -15.06 14.68 -27.62
CA LEU A 186 -15.88 14.66 -28.83
C LEU A 186 -15.79 15.98 -29.62
N CYS A 187 -15.73 17.13 -28.94
CA CYS A 187 -15.58 18.42 -29.61
C CYS A 187 -14.25 18.56 -30.34
N ILE A 188 -13.20 17.87 -29.89
CA ILE A 188 -11.90 17.80 -30.56
C ILE A 188 -11.96 16.87 -31.76
N ASP A 189 -12.63 15.71 -31.61
CA ASP A 189 -12.66 14.66 -32.62
C ASP A 189 -13.63 14.98 -33.78
N LEU A 190 -14.67 15.78 -33.54
CA LEU A 190 -15.69 16.12 -34.53
C LEU A 190 -15.20 17.20 -35.52
N PRO A 191 -15.56 17.09 -36.82
CA PRO A 191 -15.28 18.14 -37.80
C PRO A 191 -15.92 19.46 -37.36
N ARG A 192 -15.17 20.55 -37.38
CA ARG A 192 -15.74 21.89 -37.18
C ARG A 192 -16.74 22.18 -38.30
N ALA A 193 -18.00 22.38 -37.94
CA ALA A 193 -19.02 22.79 -38.89
C ALA A 193 -18.60 24.10 -39.57
N PRO A 194 -18.89 24.30 -40.87
CA PRO A 194 -18.68 25.58 -41.53
C PRO A 194 -19.49 26.67 -40.80
N ALA A 195 -18.86 27.82 -40.58
CA ALA A 195 -19.34 28.93 -39.72
C ALA A 195 -20.66 29.59 -40.17
N ASP A 196 -21.30 29.11 -41.23
CA ASP A 196 -22.41 29.79 -41.91
C ASP A 196 -23.81 29.45 -41.40
N ASN A 197 -23.96 28.61 -40.37
CA ASN A 197 -25.27 28.23 -39.81
C ASN A 197 -25.37 28.37 -38.27
N CYS A 198 -24.73 29.39 -37.70
CA CYS A 198 -24.86 29.72 -36.26
C CYS A 198 -26.23 30.34 -35.99
N ALA A 199 -27.18 29.52 -35.53
CA ALA A 199 -28.44 29.99 -34.98
C ALA A 199 -28.25 30.39 -33.51
N ALA A 200 -28.97 31.40 -33.03
CA ALA A 200 -28.90 31.87 -31.64
C ALA A 200 -29.13 30.78 -30.57
N GLU A 201 -29.82 29.68 -30.92
CA GLU A 201 -30.00 28.51 -30.04
C GLU A 201 -28.67 27.80 -29.71
N ASP A 202 -27.68 27.87 -30.61
CA ASP A 202 -26.37 27.26 -30.37
C ASP A 202 -25.57 28.04 -29.31
N ASP A 203 -25.86 29.32 -29.06
CA ASP A 203 -25.15 30.15 -28.08
C ASP A 203 -25.62 29.87 -26.64
N ASP A 204 -26.93 29.74 -26.43
CA ASP A 204 -27.52 29.42 -25.12
C ASP A 204 -27.13 28.00 -24.65
N GLU A 205 -27.20 27.01 -25.55
CA GLU A 205 -26.78 25.64 -25.23
C GLU A 205 -25.26 25.58 -24.96
N THR A 206 -24.45 26.35 -25.68
CA THR A 206 -23.00 26.43 -25.42
C THR A 206 -22.74 27.00 -24.03
N ARG A 207 -23.40 28.11 -23.69
CA ARG A 207 -23.29 28.72 -22.35
C ARG A 207 -23.69 27.74 -21.25
N GLU A 208 -24.77 26.99 -21.42
CA GLU A 208 -25.20 26.00 -20.44
C GLU A 208 -24.16 24.90 -20.24
N CYS A 209 -23.53 24.41 -21.32
CA CYS A 209 -22.41 23.47 -21.21
C CYS A 209 -21.28 24.05 -20.35
N CYS A 210 -21.00 25.35 -20.51
CA CYS A 210 -19.98 26.04 -19.74
C CYS A 210 -20.31 26.13 -18.25
N GLU A 211 -21.55 26.52 -17.95
CA GLU A 211 -22.03 26.67 -16.58
C GLU A 211 -22.03 25.34 -15.84
N PHE A 212 -22.41 24.25 -16.53
CA PHE A 212 -22.39 22.90 -15.98
C PHE A 212 -20.97 22.43 -15.65
N ALA A 213 -20.02 22.61 -16.57
CA ALA A 213 -18.63 22.22 -16.34
C ALA A 213 -18.02 22.98 -15.16
N SER A 214 -18.27 24.29 -15.09
CA SER A 214 -17.83 25.09 -13.96
C SER A 214 -18.40 24.60 -12.63
N TRP A 215 -19.67 24.19 -12.60
CA TRP A 215 -20.33 23.66 -11.40
C TRP A 215 -19.65 22.37 -10.90
N VAL A 216 -19.33 21.42 -11.80
CA VAL A 216 -18.64 20.16 -11.42
C VAL A 216 -17.14 20.34 -11.14
N GLY A 217 -16.63 21.57 -11.31
CA GLY A 217 -15.23 21.91 -11.11
C GLY A 217 -14.31 21.46 -12.25
N VAL A 218 -14.84 21.20 -13.45
CA VAL A 218 -14.07 20.90 -14.67
C VAL A 218 -14.07 22.13 -15.57
N SER A 219 -12.99 22.37 -16.29
CA SER A 219 -12.87 23.49 -17.23
C SER A 219 -12.59 22.95 -18.62
N PHE A 220 -13.31 23.44 -19.62
CA PHE A 220 -12.94 23.22 -21.02
C PHE A 220 -11.81 24.15 -21.45
N HIS A 221 -11.15 23.80 -22.55
CA HIS A 221 -10.34 24.75 -23.30
C HIS A 221 -11.16 25.99 -23.71
N GLY A 222 -10.73 27.19 -23.28
CA GLY A 222 -11.41 28.47 -23.56
C GLY A 222 -12.40 28.95 -22.48
N MET A 223 -12.56 28.21 -21.38
CA MET A 223 -13.53 28.51 -20.31
C MET A 223 -12.88 29.01 -19.01
N GLU A 224 -11.61 29.39 -19.11
CA GLU A 224 -10.74 29.65 -17.98
C GLU A 224 -11.21 30.85 -17.13
N GLU A 225 -11.84 31.84 -17.76
CA GLU A 225 -12.32 33.04 -17.07
C GLU A 225 -13.58 32.78 -16.22
N ILE A 226 -14.58 32.08 -16.78
CA ILE A 226 -15.82 31.72 -16.07
C ILE A 226 -15.54 30.78 -14.89
N TRP A 227 -14.61 29.84 -15.08
CA TRP A 227 -14.20 28.92 -14.03
C TRP A 227 -13.44 29.63 -12.89
N LYS A 228 -12.52 30.55 -13.22
CA LYS A 228 -11.79 31.37 -12.23
C LYS A 228 -12.73 32.28 -11.43
N GLU A 229 -13.71 32.90 -12.09
CA GLU A 229 -14.69 33.80 -11.47
C GLU A 229 -15.53 33.06 -10.40
N ARG A 230 -16.09 31.90 -10.72
CA ARG A 230 -16.90 31.10 -9.77
C ARG A 230 -16.09 30.48 -8.63
N ARG A 231 -14.82 30.16 -8.87
CA ARG A 231 -13.90 29.68 -7.81
C ARG A 231 -13.36 30.81 -6.93
N GLY A 232 -13.70 32.07 -7.21
CA GLY A 232 -13.17 33.23 -6.48
C GLY A 232 -11.67 33.43 -6.65
N VAL A 233 -11.08 32.84 -7.70
CA VAL A 233 -9.66 32.98 -8.02
C VAL A 233 -9.48 34.34 -8.69
N LYS A 234 -9.21 35.38 -7.87
CA LYS A 234 -8.87 36.72 -8.37
C LYS A 234 -7.55 36.66 -9.13
N ARG A 235 -7.48 37.42 -10.24
CA ARG A 235 -6.24 37.69 -10.98
C ARG A 235 -5.20 38.36 -10.10
#